data_AF-W4VHU9-F1
#
_entry.id   AF-W4VHU9-F1
#
_cell.length_a   1.000
_cell.length_b   1.000
_cell.length_c   1.000
_cell.angle_alpha   90.00
_cell.angle_beta   90.00
_cell.angle_gamma   90.00
#
_symmetry.space_group_name_H-M   'P 1'
#
loop_
_entity.id
_entity.type
_entity.pdbx_description
1 polymer ?
#
loop_
_entity_poly.entity_id
_entity_poly.type
_entity_poly.pdbx_seq_one_letter_code
_entity_poly.pdbx_strand_id
1 'polypeptide(L)'
;MKLVKVHITLKEGVLDPQGKAVQGSLNTLGYDHVNEVRVGKYLELTVNDDANIEQEIEEMCNKLLANPVIENYSYTVEEGGYTVRFAVIVFPGSNCDRDMYYAAKDALGEEADLLWYKEANLEGYDAILLPGGFSYGDYLRSGAIASTSNIVQQLRQQAANGIPILGVCNGFQILLESGLLPGAMLRNKNLKFMCHFEDLVVENNHTLFTTKYEKGEVISIPIAHHDGNYYCDDETLARLKENNQIVFTYQNNPNGSVHDIAGIINEQGNVLGMMPHPERAVEAILNSDDGLKLFQSMLENWRERYVAGV
;
A
#
# COMPACT_ATOMS: atom_id res chain seq x y z
N MET A 1 6.63 1.71 -13.93
CA MET A 1 6.25 0.48 -14.67
C MET A 1 5.52 0.88 -15.94
N LYS A 2 5.66 0.13 -17.03
CA LYS A 2 4.95 0.35 -18.29
C LYS A 2 3.99 -0.80 -18.56
N LEU A 3 2.87 -0.49 -19.20
CA LEU A 3 1.95 -1.48 -19.72
C LEU A 3 2.24 -1.68 -21.19
N VAL A 4 2.52 -2.92 -21.56
CA VAL A 4 2.78 -3.31 -22.94
C VAL A 4 1.60 -4.12 -23.42
N LYS A 5 0.92 -3.61 -24.44
CA LYS A 5 -0.21 -4.27 -25.08
C LYS A 5 0.27 -4.90 -26.37
N VAL A 6 0.31 -6.22 -26.45
CA VAL A 6 0.76 -6.97 -27.62
C VAL A 6 -0.43 -7.57 -28.34
N HIS A 7 -0.62 -7.18 -29.60
CA HIS A 7 -1.59 -7.78 -30.51
C HIS A 7 -0.88 -8.76 -31.44
N ILE A 8 -1.33 -10.01 -31.46
CA ILE A 8 -0.79 -11.07 -32.31
C ILE A 8 -1.88 -11.52 -33.28
N THR A 9 -1.56 -11.48 -34.57
CA THR A 9 -2.48 -11.83 -35.65
C THR A 9 -1.84 -12.84 -36.58
N LEU A 10 -2.63 -13.73 -37.19
CA LEU A 10 -2.10 -14.61 -38.24
C LEU A 10 -1.68 -13.78 -39.47
N LYS A 11 -0.63 -14.20 -40.17
CA LYS A 11 -0.21 -13.60 -41.44
C LYS A 11 -1.26 -13.81 -42.53
N GLU A 12 -1.34 -12.88 -43.49
CA GLU A 12 -2.17 -13.06 -44.68
C GLU A 12 -1.80 -14.37 -45.40
N GLY A 13 -2.81 -15.14 -45.82
CA GLY A 13 -2.63 -16.45 -46.45
C GLY A 13 -2.47 -17.64 -45.50
N VAL A 14 -2.29 -17.41 -44.19
CA VAL A 14 -2.33 -18.49 -43.19
C VAL A 14 -3.78 -18.85 -42.88
N LEU A 15 -4.09 -20.15 -42.93
CA LEU A 15 -5.41 -20.68 -42.60
C LEU A 15 -5.73 -20.41 -41.12
N ASP A 16 -6.93 -19.87 -40.87
CA ASP A 16 -7.46 -19.66 -39.52
C ASP A 16 -8.72 -20.53 -39.29
N PRO A 17 -8.56 -21.78 -38.82
CA PRO A 17 -9.68 -22.66 -38.50
C PRO A 17 -10.61 -22.09 -37.42
N GLN A 18 -10.06 -21.35 -36.44
CA GLN A 18 -10.85 -20.79 -35.34
C GLN A 18 -11.71 -19.64 -35.82
N GLY A 19 -11.15 -18.72 -36.61
CA GLY A 19 -11.89 -17.67 -37.27
C GLY A 19 -13.01 -18.23 -38.14
N LYS A 20 -12.77 -19.30 -38.91
CA LYS A 20 -13.82 -19.95 -39.71
C LYS A 20 -14.94 -20.56 -38.87
N ALA A 21 -14.61 -21.17 -37.73
CA ALA A 21 -15.62 -21.68 -36.81
C ALA A 21 -16.49 -20.56 -36.24
N VAL A 22 -15.87 -19.47 -35.76
CA VAL A 22 -16.57 -18.29 -35.23
C VAL A 22 -17.45 -17.64 -36.30
N GLN A 23 -16.95 -17.50 -37.53
CA GLN A 23 -17.72 -16.99 -38.66
C GLN A 23 -18.98 -17.83 -38.91
N GLY A 24 -18.86 -19.17 -38.92
CA GLY A 24 -19.99 -20.07 -39.09
C GLY A 24 -21.04 -19.92 -37.98
N SER A 25 -20.60 -19.77 -36.73
CA SER A 25 -21.48 -19.51 -35.59
C SER A 25 -22.21 -18.17 -35.71
N LEU A 26 -21.52 -17.09 -36.12
CA LEU A 26 -22.13 -15.78 -36.32
C LEU A 26 -23.20 -15.81 -37.41
N ASN A 27 -22.93 -16.47 -38.55
CA ASN A 27 -23.92 -16.62 -39.61
C ASN A 27 -25.14 -17.43 -39.13
N THR A 28 -24.91 -18.49 -38.36
CA THR A 28 -26.01 -19.30 -37.78
C THR A 28 -26.90 -18.47 -36.84
N LEU A 29 -26.34 -17.46 -36.19
CA LEU A 29 -27.07 -16.50 -35.33
C LEU A 29 -27.77 -15.39 -36.13
N GLY A 30 -27.69 -15.39 -37.47
CA GLY A 30 -28.32 -14.41 -38.35
C GLY A 30 -27.45 -13.22 -38.74
N TYR A 31 -26.14 -13.24 -38.42
CA TYR A 31 -25.20 -12.18 -38.82
C TYR A 31 -24.54 -12.48 -40.18
N ASP A 32 -25.35 -12.75 -41.21
CA ASP A 32 -24.89 -13.25 -42.52
C ASP A 32 -23.99 -12.30 -43.32
N HIS A 33 -23.88 -11.04 -42.89
CA HIS A 33 -23.02 -10.03 -43.51
C HIS A 33 -21.55 -10.13 -43.07
N VAL A 34 -21.21 -11.04 -42.13
CA VAL A 34 -19.84 -11.29 -41.69
C VAL A 34 -19.14 -12.22 -42.69
N ASN A 35 -18.40 -11.62 -43.62
CA ASN A 35 -17.75 -12.34 -44.72
C ASN A 35 -16.44 -13.04 -44.33
N GLU A 36 -15.77 -12.57 -43.28
CA GLU A 36 -14.51 -13.13 -42.79
C GLU A 36 -14.33 -12.81 -41.31
N VAL A 37 -13.76 -13.75 -40.56
CA VAL A 37 -13.35 -13.56 -39.17
C VAL A 37 -11.93 -14.07 -39.04
N ARG A 38 -11.09 -13.29 -38.36
CA ARG A 38 -9.72 -13.63 -37.99
C ARG A 38 -9.60 -13.59 -36.48
N VAL A 39 -9.05 -14.63 -35.88
CA VAL A 39 -8.80 -14.73 -34.44
C VAL A 39 -7.32 -14.52 -34.19
N GLY A 40 -7.03 -13.72 -33.16
CA GLY A 40 -5.68 -13.40 -32.72
C GLY A 40 -5.56 -13.49 -31.20
N LYS A 41 -4.38 -13.20 -30.69
CA LYS A 41 -4.12 -13.08 -29.24
C LYS A 41 -3.93 -11.62 -28.88
N TYR A 42 -4.41 -11.26 -27.70
CA TYR A 42 -4.12 -9.99 -27.06
C TYR A 42 -3.47 -10.30 -25.71
N LEU A 43 -2.32 -9.69 -25.45
CA LEU A 43 -1.54 -9.90 -24.24
C LEU A 43 -1.24 -8.55 -23.61
N GLU A 44 -1.40 -8.45 -22.29
CA GLU A 44 -1.01 -7.29 -21.50
C GLU A 44 0.14 -7.69 -20.58
N LEU A 45 1.26 -6.95 -20.66
CA LEU A 45 2.44 -7.17 -19.83
C LEU A 45 2.65 -5.93 -18.98
N THR A 46 2.82 -6.11 -17.66
CA THR A 46 3.33 -5.04 -16.79
C THR A 46 4.82 -5.27 -16.62
N VAL A 47 5.62 -4.29 -17.05
CA VAL A 47 7.08 -4.38 -17.05
C VAL A 47 7.69 -3.20 -16.29
N ASN A 48 8.85 -3.40 -15.69
CA ASN A 48 9.58 -2.31 -15.04
C ASN A 48 10.06 -1.30 -16.08
N ASP A 49 10.23 -0.04 -15.66
CA ASP A 49 10.75 0.98 -16.57
C ASP A 49 12.26 0.78 -16.74
N ASP A 50 12.66 0.31 -17.92
CA ASP A 50 14.07 0.08 -18.29
C ASP A 50 14.38 0.83 -19.59
N ALA A 51 15.63 1.28 -19.72
CA ALA A 51 16.14 1.94 -20.92
C ALA A 51 16.06 1.05 -22.18
N ASN A 52 16.07 -0.28 -22.02
CA ASN A 52 16.07 -1.23 -23.15
C ASN A 52 14.71 -1.94 -23.36
N ILE A 53 13.65 -1.45 -22.75
CA ILE A 53 12.34 -2.12 -22.71
C ILE A 53 11.80 -2.54 -24.09
N GLU A 54 11.96 -1.70 -25.12
CA GLU A 54 11.47 -2.03 -26.47
C GLU A 54 12.19 -3.25 -27.06
N GLN A 55 13.51 -3.34 -26.88
CA GLN A 55 14.30 -4.46 -27.37
C GLN A 55 13.92 -5.76 -26.67
N GLU A 56 13.67 -5.71 -25.36
CA GLU A 56 13.22 -6.88 -24.60
C GLU A 56 11.83 -7.35 -25.03
N ILE A 57 10.89 -6.43 -25.31
CA ILE A 57 9.55 -6.77 -25.82
C ILE A 57 9.64 -7.47 -27.17
N GLU A 58 10.46 -6.97 -28.09
CA GLU A 58 10.68 -7.62 -29.38
C GLU A 58 11.28 -9.02 -29.21
N GLU A 59 12.24 -9.18 -28.30
CA GLU A 59 12.85 -10.47 -28.02
C GLU A 59 11.84 -11.46 -27.42
N MET A 60 11.01 -11.03 -26.47
CA MET A 60 9.91 -11.81 -25.91
C MET A 60 8.90 -12.24 -26.98
N CYS A 61 8.51 -11.32 -27.86
CA CYS A 61 7.58 -11.60 -28.95
C CYS A 61 8.14 -12.65 -29.91
N ASN A 62 9.40 -12.51 -30.32
CA ASN A 62 10.03 -13.41 -31.28
C ASN A 62 10.39 -14.78 -30.70
N LYS A 63 10.71 -14.86 -29.40
CA LYS A 63 11.12 -16.13 -28.77
C LYS A 63 9.95 -16.94 -28.25
N LEU A 64 8.89 -16.30 -27.77
CA LEU A 64 7.85 -16.98 -27.00
C LEU A 64 6.42 -16.57 -27.36
N LEU A 65 6.12 -15.27 -27.40
CA LEU A 65 4.71 -14.83 -27.44
C LEU A 65 4.06 -15.06 -28.81
N ALA A 66 4.83 -14.87 -29.89
CA ALA A 66 4.39 -15.06 -31.26
C ALA A 66 5.22 -16.14 -31.97
N ASN A 67 4.62 -16.84 -32.92
CA ASN A 67 5.32 -17.67 -33.88
C ASN A 67 5.65 -16.85 -35.14
N PRO A 68 6.91 -16.42 -35.34
CA PRO A 68 7.28 -15.49 -36.42
C PRO A 68 7.09 -16.07 -37.83
N VAL A 69 6.90 -17.40 -37.96
CA VAL A 69 6.64 -18.03 -39.26
C VAL A 69 5.21 -17.74 -39.74
N ILE A 70 4.23 -17.82 -38.84
CA ILE A 70 2.79 -17.81 -39.18
C ILE A 70 2.01 -16.64 -38.58
N GLU A 71 2.57 -15.93 -37.61
CA GLU A 71 1.95 -14.80 -36.90
C GLU A 71 2.76 -13.52 -37.16
N ASN A 72 2.05 -12.39 -37.19
CA ASN A 72 2.57 -11.03 -37.04
C ASN A 72 2.23 -10.55 -35.63
N TYR A 73 3.02 -9.61 -35.11
CA TYR A 73 2.69 -8.91 -33.88
C TYR A 73 2.89 -7.40 -34.03
N SER A 74 2.18 -6.65 -33.22
CA SER A 74 2.39 -5.23 -32.97
C SER A 74 2.23 -4.98 -31.48
N TYR A 75 2.91 -3.98 -30.94
CA TYR A 75 2.74 -3.62 -29.54
C TYR A 75 2.67 -2.12 -29.35
N THR A 76 2.01 -1.69 -28.27
CA THR A 76 2.10 -0.35 -27.73
C THR A 76 2.70 -0.41 -26.34
N VAL A 77 3.53 0.57 -26.02
CA VAL A 77 4.04 0.78 -24.67
C VAL A 77 3.36 2.04 -24.15
N GLU A 78 2.52 1.88 -23.15
CA GLU A 78 1.81 2.97 -22.49
C GLU A 78 2.48 3.24 -21.13
N GLU A 79 2.57 4.52 -20.76
CA GLU A 79 2.74 4.88 -19.36
C GLU A 79 1.49 4.43 -18.61
N GLY A 80 1.64 3.49 -17.69
CA GLY A 80 0.52 2.99 -16.88
C GLY A 80 0.41 1.48 -16.87
N GLY A 81 1.27 0.81 -16.08
CA GLY A 81 0.83 -0.38 -15.36
C GLY A 81 -0.25 -0.02 -14.33
N TYR A 82 -0.85 -0.99 -13.66
CA TYR A 82 -1.77 -0.70 -12.55
C TYR A 82 -1.07 0.21 -11.52
N THR A 83 -1.46 1.48 -11.49
CA THR A 83 -0.91 2.47 -10.55
C THR A 83 -1.62 2.32 -9.22
N VAL A 84 -0.85 2.09 -8.17
CA VAL A 84 -1.40 1.94 -6.84
C VAL A 84 -1.89 3.30 -6.36
N ARG A 85 -3.15 3.37 -5.91
CA ARG A 85 -3.73 4.61 -5.42
C ARG A 85 -3.83 4.63 -3.91
N PHE A 86 -3.15 5.59 -3.29
CA PHE A 86 -3.17 5.84 -1.85
C PHE A 86 -4.25 6.87 -1.47
N ALA A 87 -5.06 6.54 -0.48
CA ALA A 87 -5.98 7.48 0.17
C ALA A 87 -5.33 8.05 1.43
N VAL A 88 -4.99 9.34 1.44
CA VAL A 88 -4.53 10.05 2.64
C VAL A 88 -5.72 10.78 3.27
N ILE A 89 -6.19 10.31 4.42
CA ILE A 89 -7.38 10.88 5.06
C ILE A 89 -7.00 12.13 5.87
N VAL A 90 -7.64 13.25 5.55
CA VAL A 90 -7.43 14.53 6.22
C VAL A 90 -8.55 14.78 7.23
N PHE A 91 -8.19 14.82 8.52
CA PHE A 91 -9.08 15.27 9.58
C PHE A 91 -8.85 16.75 9.90
N PRO A 92 -9.82 17.44 10.52
CA PRO A 92 -9.60 18.80 11.00
C PRO A 92 -8.47 18.78 12.04
N GLY A 93 -7.37 19.50 11.82
CA GLY A 93 -6.22 19.52 12.74
C GLY A 93 -5.16 18.45 12.47
N SER A 94 -5.34 17.60 11.45
CA SER A 94 -4.21 16.88 10.83
C SER A 94 -3.17 17.90 10.35
N ASN A 95 -1.89 17.55 10.50
CA ASN A 95 -0.79 18.42 10.07
C ASN A 95 0.37 17.67 9.39
N CYS A 96 0.32 16.33 9.36
CA CYS A 96 1.26 15.48 8.66
C CYS A 96 0.64 14.89 7.37
N ASP A 97 -0.54 15.34 6.95
CA ASP A 97 -1.20 14.87 5.73
C ASP A 97 -0.36 15.14 4.47
N ARG A 98 0.27 16.31 4.37
CA ARG A 98 1.19 16.64 3.27
C ARG A 98 2.47 15.82 3.30
N ASP A 99 3.02 15.54 4.48
CA ASP A 99 4.22 14.70 4.64
C ASP A 99 3.91 13.27 4.16
N MET A 100 2.76 12.73 4.56
CA MET A 100 2.27 11.42 4.14
C MET A 100 1.96 11.35 2.64
N TYR A 101 1.37 12.42 2.09
CA TYR A 101 1.14 12.56 0.66
C TYR A 101 2.45 12.56 -0.13
N TYR A 102 3.44 13.34 0.31
CA TYR A 102 4.76 13.41 -0.31
C TYR A 102 5.45 12.05 -0.28
N ALA A 103 5.41 11.35 0.86
CA ALA A 103 5.99 10.00 0.98
C ALA A 103 5.40 9.01 -0.03
N ALA A 104 4.08 9.01 -0.22
CA ALA A 104 3.41 8.12 -1.17
C ALA A 104 3.58 8.55 -2.63
N LYS A 105 3.53 9.86 -2.92
CA LYS A 105 3.54 10.38 -4.27
C LYS A 105 4.93 10.62 -4.83
N ASP A 106 5.71 11.45 -4.15
CA ASP A 106 6.97 11.95 -4.67
C ASP A 106 8.13 11.00 -4.30
N ALA A 107 8.18 10.50 -3.06
CA ALA A 107 9.26 9.61 -2.63
C ALA A 107 9.10 8.17 -3.13
N LEU A 108 7.88 7.62 -3.08
CA LEU A 108 7.58 6.27 -3.57
C LEU A 108 7.28 6.24 -5.09
N GLY A 109 6.74 7.32 -5.65
CA GLY A 109 6.42 7.42 -7.08
C GLY A 109 5.04 6.89 -7.49
N GLU A 110 4.08 6.80 -6.56
CA GLU A 110 2.71 6.30 -6.83
C GLU A 110 1.67 7.42 -6.80
N GLU A 111 0.40 7.12 -7.08
CA GLU A 111 -0.65 8.13 -6.97
C GLU A 111 -1.21 8.21 -5.56
N ALA A 112 -1.44 9.42 -5.09
CA ALA A 112 -2.04 9.68 -3.79
C ALA A 112 -3.07 10.81 -3.89
N ASP A 113 -4.15 10.69 -3.12
CA ASP A 113 -5.19 11.70 -2.98
C ASP A 113 -5.36 12.12 -1.52
N LEU A 114 -5.52 13.43 -1.30
CA LEU A 114 -5.92 14.00 -0.01
C LEU A 114 -7.44 13.99 0.10
N LEU A 115 -7.98 13.15 0.98
CA LEU A 115 -9.42 12.97 1.15
C LEU A 115 -9.92 13.61 2.43
N TRP A 116 -10.83 14.58 2.31
CA TRP A 116 -11.48 15.16 3.47
C TRP A 116 -12.44 14.17 4.13
N TYR A 117 -12.26 13.89 5.42
CA TYR A 117 -12.94 12.80 6.14
C TYR A 117 -14.48 12.75 6.03
N LYS A 118 -15.16 13.88 5.80
CA LYS A 118 -16.64 13.94 5.68
C LYS A 118 -17.16 13.43 4.34
N GLU A 119 -16.38 13.64 3.29
CA GLU A 119 -16.77 13.40 1.89
C GLU A 119 -15.95 12.25 1.28
N ALA A 120 -15.02 11.68 2.06
CA ALA A 120 -14.16 10.61 1.63
C ALA A 120 -14.96 9.35 1.26
N ASN A 121 -14.68 8.85 0.05
CA ASN A 121 -15.05 7.52 -0.40
C ASN A 121 -13.76 6.72 -0.58
N LEU A 122 -13.61 5.62 0.17
CA LEU A 122 -12.42 4.76 0.10
C LEU A 122 -12.52 3.67 -0.97
N GLU A 123 -13.60 3.62 -1.74
CA GLU A 123 -13.75 2.67 -2.85
C GLU A 123 -12.71 2.92 -3.96
N GLY A 124 -12.06 1.85 -4.40
CA GLY A 124 -11.09 1.89 -5.49
C GLY A 124 -9.69 2.38 -5.09
N TYR A 125 -9.45 2.67 -3.81
CA TYR A 125 -8.11 2.87 -3.27
C TYR A 125 -7.48 1.54 -2.89
N ASP A 126 -6.18 1.43 -3.14
CA ASP A 126 -5.37 0.24 -2.91
C ASP A 126 -4.73 0.20 -1.54
N ALA A 127 -4.53 1.38 -0.94
CA ALA A 127 -3.97 1.52 0.39
C ALA A 127 -4.46 2.81 1.05
N ILE A 128 -4.56 2.79 2.37
CA ILE A 128 -5.13 3.89 3.15
C ILE A 128 -4.12 4.37 4.19
N LEU A 129 -3.89 5.66 4.23
CA LEU A 129 -2.94 6.32 5.12
C LEU A 129 -3.69 7.26 6.07
N LEU A 130 -3.54 7.03 7.37
CA LEU A 130 -4.04 7.89 8.44
C LEU A 130 -2.85 8.71 8.97
N PRO A 131 -2.73 9.99 8.59
CA PRO A 131 -1.60 10.82 8.95
C PRO A 131 -1.61 11.24 10.42
N GLY A 132 -0.45 11.68 10.89
CA GLY A 132 -0.29 12.29 12.21
C GLY A 132 -0.86 13.72 12.32
N GLY A 133 -0.81 14.25 13.54
CA GLY A 133 -1.24 15.61 13.87
C GLY A 133 -2.06 15.66 15.15
N PHE A 134 -3.02 16.58 15.20
CA PHE A 134 -3.90 16.79 16.35
C PHE A 134 -5.35 16.82 15.85
N SER A 135 -5.88 15.68 15.41
CA SER A 135 -7.25 15.63 14.90
C SER A 135 -8.23 16.14 15.97
N TYR A 136 -9.07 17.11 15.57
CA TYR A 136 -9.94 17.88 16.45
C TYR A 136 -9.21 18.55 17.63
N GLY A 137 -7.94 18.92 17.46
CA GLY A 137 -7.11 19.51 18.51
C GLY A 137 -6.91 18.64 19.73
N ASP A 138 -7.19 17.33 19.63
CA ASP A 138 -7.18 16.37 20.74
C ASP A 138 -8.02 16.83 21.96
N TYR A 139 -9.06 17.65 21.75
CA TYR A 139 -9.78 18.36 22.81
C TYR A 139 -10.40 17.46 23.89
N LEU A 140 -10.82 16.25 23.53
CA LEU A 140 -11.36 15.26 24.49
C LEU A 140 -10.27 14.27 24.91
N ARG A 141 -9.78 13.51 23.92
CA ARG A 141 -8.61 12.62 23.94
C ARG A 141 -8.14 12.48 22.50
N SER A 142 -6.85 12.23 22.30
CA SER A 142 -6.29 12.15 20.95
C SER A 142 -6.94 11.06 20.11
N GLY A 143 -7.43 11.42 18.93
CA GLY A 143 -8.12 10.50 18.00
C GLY A 143 -9.55 10.11 18.36
N ALA A 144 -10.04 10.38 19.58
CA ALA A 144 -11.34 9.88 20.07
C ALA A 144 -12.55 10.51 19.37
N ILE A 145 -12.47 11.76 18.93
CA ILE A 145 -13.57 12.38 18.15
C ILE A 145 -13.56 11.84 16.73
N ALA A 146 -12.37 11.73 16.12
CA ALA A 146 -12.20 11.21 14.77
C ALA A 146 -12.67 9.74 14.64
N SER A 147 -12.49 8.91 15.67
CA SER A 147 -12.91 7.49 15.67
C SER A 147 -14.44 7.28 15.59
N THR A 148 -15.24 8.33 15.82
CA THR A 148 -16.71 8.26 15.74
C THR A 148 -17.28 8.63 14.36
N SER A 149 -16.40 9.04 13.43
CA SER A 149 -16.82 9.51 12.11
C SER A 149 -17.22 8.38 11.16
N ASN A 150 -18.07 8.68 10.18
CA ASN A 150 -18.55 7.70 9.19
C ASN A 150 -17.40 7.01 8.43
N ILE A 151 -16.27 7.70 8.24
CA ILE A 151 -15.10 7.15 7.54
C ILE A 151 -14.52 5.94 8.28
N VAL A 152 -14.69 5.83 9.60
CA VAL A 152 -14.22 4.68 10.38
C VAL A 152 -14.97 3.39 10.04
N GLN A 153 -16.25 3.49 9.66
CA GLN A 153 -16.98 2.32 9.15
C GLN A 153 -16.40 1.85 7.81
N GLN A 154 -16.03 2.79 6.93
CA GLN A 154 -15.34 2.44 5.69
C GLN A 154 -13.95 1.85 5.97
N LEU A 155 -13.19 2.39 6.93
CA LEU A 155 -11.90 1.81 7.34
C LEU A 155 -12.04 0.36 7.81
N ARG A 156 -13.07 0.04 8.60
CA ARG A 156 -13.36 -1.35 9.00
C ARG A 156 -13.66 -2.25 7.82
N GLN A 157 -14.46 -1.77 6.87
CA GLN A 157 -14.79 -2.54 5.68
C GLN A 157 -13.54 -2.81 4.83
N GLN A 158 -12.70 -1.79 4.63
CA GLN A 158 -11.47 -1.94 3.84
C GLN A 158 -10.44 -2.82 4.55
N ALA A 159 -10.30 -2.70 5.87
CA ALA A 159 -9.48 -3.60 6.67
C ALA A 159 -9.96 -5.05 6.52
N ALA A 160 -11.27 -5.32 6.60
CA ALA A 160 -11.83 -6.66 6.42
C ALA A 160 -11.58 -7.23 5.01
N ASN A 161 -11.57 -6.36 3.99
CA ASN A 161 -11.24 -6.71 2.60
C ASN A 161 -9.74 -6.98 2.38
N GLY A 162 -8.90 -6.80 3.40
CA GLY A 162 -7.45 -7.01 3.30
C GLY A 162 -6.69 -5.79 2.77
N ILE A 163 -7.35 -4.64 2.56
CA ILE A 163 -6.68 -3.41 2.12
C ILE A 163 -5.64 -2.98 3.18
N PRO A 164 -4.43 -2.55 2.79
CA PRO A 164 -3.41 -2.06 3.70
C PRO A 164 -3.84 -0.74 4.32
N ILE A 165 -3.76 -0.64 5.65
CA ILE A 165 -4.02 0.60 6.38
C ILE A 165 -2.82 0.92 7.27
N LEU A 166 -2.22 2.09 7.07
CA LEU A 166 -1.13 2.60 7.90
C LEU A 166 -1.61 3.80 8.72
N GLY A 167 -1.56 3.70 10.05
CA GLY A 167 -1.83 4.80 10.96
C GLY A 167 -0.57 5.27 11.67
N VAL A 168 -0.22 6.55 11.49
CA VAL A 168 0.98 7.15 12.06
C VAL A 168 0.63 8.19 13.11
N CYS A 169 1.28 8.11 14.28
CA CYS A 169 1.10 9.01 15.42
C CYS A 169 -0.39 9.17 15.79
N ASN A 170 -1.04 10.25 15.38
CA ASN A 170 -2.48 10.43 15.58
C ASN A 170 -3.34 9.42 14.83
N GLY A 171 -2.89 8.96 13.65
CA GLY A 171 -3.52 7.85 12.95
C GLY A 171 -3.54 6.56 13.77
N PHE A 172 -2.44 6.26 14.49
CA PHE A 172 -2.41 5.10 15.38
C PHE A 172 -3.40 5.26 16.55
N GLN A 173 -3.46 6.44 17.15
CA GLN A 173 -4.44 6.74 18.20
C GLN A 173 -5.89 6.52 17.71
N ILE A 174 -6.21 6.93 16.48
CA ILE A 174 -7.52 6.70 15.86
C ILE A 174 -7.80 5.20 15.66
N LEU A 175 -6.80 4.41 15.22
CA LEU A 175 -6.95 2.97 15.04
C LEU A 175 -7.20 2.24 16.38
N LEU A 176 -6.61 2.71 17.47
CA LEU A 176 -6.84 2.18 18.82
C LEU A 176 -8.23 2.58 19.35
N GLU A 177 -8.60 3.85 19.28
CA GLU A 177 -9.91 4.34 19.73
C GLU A 177 -11.06 3.80 18.87
N SER A 178 -10.80 3.42 17.62
CA SER A 178 -11.76 2.69 16.79
C SER A 178 -11.75 1.19 17.04
N GLY A 179 -10.82 0.62 17.80
CA GLY A 179 -10.72 -0.82 18.01
C GLY A 179 -10.39 -1.62 16.75
N LEU A 180 -9.80 -0.98 15.73
CA LEU A 180 -9.13 -1.67 14.62
C LEU A 180 -7.80 -2.27 15.09
N LEU A 181 -7.19 -1.66 16.10
CA LEU A 181 -6.03 -2.18 16.82
C LEU A 181 -6.34 -2.27 18.32
N PRO A 182 -5.75 -3.23 19.06
CA PRO A 182 -5.97 -3.38 20.48
C PRO A 182 -5.07 -2.45 21.32
N GLY A 183 -5.56 -2.06 22.50
CA GLY A 183 -4.82 -1.21 23.46
C GLY A 183 -5.30 0.24 23.45
N ALA A 184 -4.52 1.12 24.08
CA ALA A 184 -4.82 2.55 24.19
C ALA A 184 -3.53 3.37 24.26
N MET A 185 -3.65 4.67 23.98
CA MET A 185 -2.56 5.63 24.17
C MET A 185 -2.76 6.43 25.46
N LEU A 186 -1.71 6.47 26.28
CA LEU A 186 -1.61 7.29 27.46
C LEU A 186 -0.70 8.49 27.19
N ARG A 187 -0.73 9.45 28.12
CA ARG A 187 0.26 10.53 28.15
C ARG A 187 1.66 9.95 28.34
N ASN A 188 2.65 10.60 27.73
CA ASN A 188 4.06 10.28 27.96
C ASN A 188 4.36 10.29 29.47
N LYS A 189 5.15 9.34 29.96
CA LYS A 189 5.47 9.18 31.39
C LYS A 189 5.99 10.46 32.06
N ASN A 190 6.75 11.26 31.32
CA ASN A 190 7.33 12.53 31.79
C ASN A 190 6.45 13.76 31.52
N LEU A 191 5.25 13.59 30.96
CA LEU A 191 4.26 14.64 30.67
C LEU A 191 4.79 15.79 29.81
N LYS A 192 5.78 15.51 28.95
CA LYS A 192 6.35 16.47 28.01
C LYS A 192 6.15 15.99 26.59
N PHE A 193 5.97 16.95 25.69
CA PHE A 193 6.06 16.72 24.25
C PHE A 193 7.50 16.36 23.88
N MET A 194 7.66 15.36 23.02
CA MET A 194 8.97 14.90 22.54
C MET A 194 9.03 15.06 21.02
N CYS A 195 10.16 15.56 20.54
CA CYS A 195 10.42 15.83 19.13
C CYS A 195 11.91 15.66 18.82
N HIS A 196 12.29 14.47 18.41
CA HIS A 196 13.66 14.09 18.04
C HIS A 196 13.62 12.75 17.29
N PHE A 197 14.77 12.32 16.78
CA PHE A 197 14.95 10.97 16.26
C PHE A 197 15.02 9.95 17.39
N GLU A 198 14.49 8.76 17.13
CA GLU A 198 14.60 7.60 18.01
C GLU A 198 14.96 6.37 17.19
N ASP A 199 15.78 5.52 17.80
CA ASP A 199 16.19 4.25 17.23
C ASP A 199 15.12 3.20 17.55
N LEU A 200 14.60 2.56 16.52
CA LEU A 200 13.64 1.47 16.61
C LEU A 200 14.30 0.16 16.21
N VAL A 201 13.90 -0.92 16.84
CA VAL A 201 14.26 -2.28 16.45
C VAL A 201 13.09 -2.90 15.68
N VAL A 202 13.39 -3.49 14.52
CA VAL A 202 12.41 -4.25 13.73
C VAL A 202 12.24 -5.64 14.34
N GLU A 203 11.15 -5.86 15.07
CA GLU A 203 10.85 -7.14 15.74
C GLU A 203 10.28 -8.19 14.76
N ASN A 204 9.39 -7.74 13.88
CA ASN A 204 8.74 -8.58 12.89
C ASN A 204 8.91 -7.98 11.49
N ASN A 205 9.77 -8.59 10.67
CA ASN A 205 9.97 -8.22 9.27
C ASN A 205 9.08 -9.01 8.30
N HIS A 206 8.31 -9.99 8.76
CA HIS A 206 7.41 -10.81 7.94
C HIS A 206 5.98 -10.24 7.89
N THR A 207 5.86 -8.93 7.69
CA THR A 207 4.56 -8.24 7.57
C THR A 207 4.43 -7.57 6.21
N LEU A 208 3.21 -7.20 5.84
CA LEU A 208 2.94 -6.41 4.63
C LEU A 208 3.77 -5.11 4.55
N PHE A 209 4.19 -4.57 5.70
CA PHE A 209 4.82 -3.26 5.82
C PHE A 209 6.33 -3.32 5.99
N THR A 210 6.93 -4.50 6.13
CA THR A 210 8.31 -4.61 6.64
C THR A 210 9.22 -5.60 5.93
N THR A 211 8.83 -6.14 4.78
CA THR A 211 9.64 -7.14 4.04
C THR A 211 10.98 -6.61 3.54
N LYS A 212 11.14 -5.28 3.42
CA LYS A 212 12.42 -4.63 3.07
C LYS A 212 13.40 -4.47 4.24
N TYR A 213 12.98 -4.81 5.46
CA TYR A 213 13.84 -4.74 6.64
C TYR A 213 14.36 -6.12 7.05
N GLU A 214 15.50 -6.13 7.71
CA GLU A 214 16.03 -7.32 8.37
C GLU A 214 15.47 -7.45 9.80
N LYS A 215 15.30 -8.68 10.27
CA LYS A 215 14.88 -8.91 11.65
C LYS A 215 15.97 -8.44 12.62
N GLY A 216 15.61 -7.56 13.55
CA GLY A 216 16.54 -6.93 14.49
C GLY A 216 17.32 -5.76 13.89
N GLU A 217 17.01 -5.32 12.66
CA GLU A 217 17.55 -4.08 12.10
C GLU A 217 17.20 -2.90 13.02
N VAL A 218 18.16 -2.01 13.22
CA VAL A 218 17.95 -0.76 13.95
C VAL A 218 17.76 0.35 12.93
N ILE A 219 16.62 1.03 12.99
CA ILE A 219 16.24 2.11 12.09
C ILE A 219 16.03 3.41 12.86
N SER A 220 16.35 4.54 12.24
CA SER A 220 16.24 5.87 12.87
C SER A 220 15.03 6.62 12.32
N ILE A 221 13.99 6.77 13.14
CA ILE A 221 12.71 7.39 12.75
C ILE A 221 12.32 8.51 13.73
N PRO A 222 11.89 9.69 13.26
CA PRO A 222 11.53 10.79 14.14
C PRO A 222 10.23 10.52 14.89
N ILE A 223 10.14 10.99 16.14
CA ILE A 223 8.92 11.03 16.94
C ILE A 223 8.47 12.48 17.15
N ALA A 224 7.16 12.71 17.26
CA ALA A 224 6.59 14.03 17.54
C ALA A 224 5.24 13.91 18.29
N HIS A 225 5.26 13.67 19.60
CA HIS A 225 4.02 13.39 20.34
C HIS A 225 4.06 13.79 21.83
N HIS A 226 2.86 14.08 22.36
CA HIS A 226 2.61 14.24 23.79
C HIS A 226 1.96 12.98 24.42
N ASP A 227 1.13 12.29 23.65
CA ASP A 227 0.33 11.13 24.08
C ASP A 227 0.72 9.89 23.26
N GLY A 228 1.95 9.41 23.42
CA GLY A 228 2.47 8.25 22.66
C GLY A 228 2.86 7.06 23.51
N ASN A 229 2.44 7.02 24.77
CA ASN A 229 2.72 5.90 25.68
C ASN A 229 1.70 4.79 25.43
N TYR A 230 2.07 3.78 24.65
CA TYR A 230 1.21 2.65 24.34
C TYR A 230 1.00 1.77 25.56
N TYR A 231 -0.27 1.44 25.82
CA TYR A 231 -0.68 0.59 26.93
C TYR A 231 -1.65 -0.50 26.49
N CYS A 232 -1.45 -1.69 27.02
CA CYS A 232 -2.39 -2.80 26.96
C CYS A 232 -2.30 -3.62 28.25
N ASP A 233 -3.32 -4.43 28.54
CA ASP A 233 -3.29 -5.37 29.66
C ASP A 233 -2.44 -6.61 29.35
N ASP A 234 -2.11 -7.39 30.38
CA ASP A 234 -1.23 -8.55 30.26
C ASP A 234 -1.80 -9.63 29.32
N GLU A 235 -3.13 -9.76 29.25
CA GLU A 235 -3.80 -10.69 28.33
C GLU A 235 -3.61 -10.27 26.87
N THR A 236 -3.88 -8.99 26.57
CA THR A 236 -3.68 -8.43 25.23
C THR A 236 -2.23 -8.51 24.82
N LEU A 237 -1.30 -8.19 25.72
CA LEU A 237 0.12 -8.28 25.49
C LEU A 237 0.57 -9.72 25.17
N ALA A 238 0.05 -10.72 25.89
CA ALA A 238 0.34 -12.12 25.63
C ALA A 238 -0.14 -12.53 24.22
N ARG A 239 -1.37 -12.12 23.85
CA ARG A 239 -1.92 -12.36 22.50
C ARG A 239 -1.09 -11.70 21.41
N LEU A 240 -0.69 -10.44 21.60
CA LEU A 240 0.17 -9.71 20.65
C LEU A 240 1.51 -10.41 20.42
N LYS A 241 2.11 -10.98 21.48
CA LYS A 241 3.36 -11.74 21.38
C LYS A 241 3.16 -13.10 20.69
N GLU A 242 2.11 -13.83 21.07
CA GLU A 242 1.78 -15.13 20.48
C GLU A 242 1.53 -15.03 18.97
N ASN A 243 0.78 -14.01 18.55
CA ASN A 243 0.45 -13.76 17.16
C ASN A 243 1.55 -12.99 16.38
N ASN A 244 2.70 -12.70 17.02
CA ASN A 244 3.80 -11.94 16.42
C ASN A 244 3.36 -10.56 15.85
N GLN A 245 2.47 -9.86 16.55
CA GLN A 245 1.86 -8.60 16.10
C GLN A 245 2.66 -7.35 16.48
N ILE A 246 3.74 -7.48 17.25
CA ILE A 246 4.64 -6.38 17.60
C ILE A 246 5.63 -6.20 16.45
N VAL A 247 5.59 -5.05 15.78
CA VAL A 247 6.39 -4.80 14.57
C VAL A 247 7.64 -4.00 14.88
N PHE A 248 7.49 -2.94 15.67
CA PHE A 248 8.59 -2.05 16.06
C PHE A 248 8.61 -1.87 17.57
N THR A 249 9.81 -1.91 18.14
CA THR A 249 10.08 -1.55 19.54
C THR A 249 11.09 -0.41 19.59
N TYR A 250 10.99 0.46 20.59
CA TYR A 250 12.00 1.46 20.87
C TYR A 250 13.24 0.78 21.44
N GLN A 251 14.42 1.09 20.91
CA GLN A 251 15.66 0.66 21.55
C GLN A 251 15.83 1.32 22.92
N ASN A 252 15.46 2.60 23.03
CA ASN A 252 15.46 3.38 24.26
C ASN A 252 14.09 4.01 24.47
N ASN A 253 13.21 3.34 25.21
CA ASN A 253 11.82 3.75 25.37
C ASN A 253 11.65 5.19 25.90
N PRO A 254 11.19 6.13 25.06
CA PRO A 254 11.17 7.56 25.40
C PRO A 254 9.91 7.95 26.17
N ASN A 255 8.82 7.19 26.01
CA ASN A 255 7.46 7.61 26.36
C ASN A 255 6.83 6.77 27.48
N GLY A 256 7.39 5.60 27.78
CA GLY A 256 6.91 4.68 28.81
C GLY A 256 6.02 3.56 28.29
N SER A 257 5.96 3.34 26.96
CA SER A 257 5.17 2.27 26.34
C SER A 257 5.44 0.90 26.99
N VAL A 258 4.40 0.10 27.15
CA VAL A 258 4.51 -1.28 27.62
C VAL A 258 5.43 -2.08 26.68
N HIS A 259 6.44 -2.76 27.23
CA HIS A 259 7.43 -3.53 26.47
C HIS A 259 8.08 -2.78 25.31
N ASP A 260 8.26 -1.47 25.48
CA ASP A 260 8.94 -0.61 24.51
C ASP A 260 8.24 -0.59 23.13
N ILE A 261 6.96 -0.97 23.07
CA ILE A 261 6.21 -1.06 21.80
C ILE A 261 6.08 0.33 21.16
N ALA A 262 6.51 0.40 19.89
CA ALA A 262 6.42 1.59 19.04
C ALA A 262 5.39 1.43 17.90
N GLY A 263 5.10 0.18 17.48
CA GLY A 263 4.07 -0.12 16.49
C GLY A 263 3.63 -1.57 16.47
N ILE A 264 2.35 -1.79 16.11
CA ILE A 264 1.69 -3.10 16.09
C ILE A 264 0.79 -3.27 14.87
N ILE A 265 0.54 -4.52 14.49
CA ILE A 265 -0.42 -4.89 13.44
C ILE A 265 -1.69 -5.56 14.00
N ASN A 266 -2.78 -5.55 13.23
CA ASN A 266 -3.95 -6.38 13.50
C ASN A 266 -3.64 -7.87 13.25
N GLU A 267 -4.55 -8.76 13.66
CA GLU A 267 -4.36 -10.22 13.52
C GLU A 267 -4.30 -10.67 12.06
N GLN A 268 -4.99 -9.97 11.15
CA GLN A 268 -4.95 -10.23 9.70
C GLN A 268 -3.66 -9.71 9.04
N GLY A 269 -2.90 -8.84 9.71
CA GLY A 269 -1.60 -8.33 9.26
C GLY A 269 -1.63 -7.22 8.20
N ASN A 270 -2.81 -6.65 7.89
CA ASN A 270 -2.99 -5.59 6.90
C ASN A 270 -3.26 -4.20 7.50
N VAL A 271 -3.36 -4.07 8.82
CA VAL A 271 -3.48 -2.77 9.50
C VAL A 271 -2.29 -2.60 10.42
N LEU A 272 -1.45 -1.58 10.17
CA LEU A 272 -0.30 -1.21 11.01
C LEU A 272 -0.57 0.16 11.66
N GLY A 273 -0.35 0.22 12.98
CA GLY A 273 -0.31 1.47 13.72
C GLY A 273 1.07 1.68 14.34
N MET A 274 1.65 2.87 14.21
CA MET A 274 2.92 3.23 14.84
C MET A 274 2.97 4.68 15.30
N MET A 275 3.70 4.96 16.38
CA MET A 275 3.87 6.33 16.90
C MET A 275 4.97 7.14 16.19
N PRO A 276 6.13 6.56 15.83
CA PRO A 276 7.14 7.26 15.04
C PRO A 276 6.63 7.60 13.64
N HIS A 277 7.23 8.62 13.00
CA HIS A 277 6.83 9.21 11.73
C HIS A 277 7.70 8.73 10.56
N PRO A 278 7.43 7.56 9.95
CA PRO A 278 8.22 7.06 8.82
C PRO A 278 8.13 7.98 7.60
N GLU A 279 7.02 8.70 7.41
CA GLU A 279 6.81 9.66 6.33
C GLU A 279 7.77 10.86 6.39
N ARG A 280 8.39 11.11 7.54
CA ARG A 280 9.40 12.16 7.74
C ARG A 280 10.84 11.64 7.62
N ALA A 281 11.01 10.34 7.40
CA ALA A 281 12.29 9.68 7.23
C ALA A 281 12.34 9.00 5.84
N VAL A 282 11.92 9.71 4.80
CA VAL A 282 11.89 9.18 3.41
C VAL A 282 13.00 9.74 2.52
N GLU A 283 13.74 10.75 2.97
CA GLU A 283 14.85 11.34 2.24
C GLU A 283 16.05 11.58 3.15
N ALA A 284 17.25 11.20 2.71
CA ALA A 284 18.48 11.35 3.49
C ALA A 284 18.77 12.82 3.88
N ILE A 285 18.29 13.81 3.11
CA ILE A 285 18.42 15.24 3.45
C ILE A 285 17.67 15.62 4.74
N LEU A 286 16.67 14.83 5.14
CA LEU A 286 15.91 14.98 6.39
C LEU A 286 16.54 14.21 7.57
N ASN A 287 17.80 13.77 7.43
CA ASN A 287 18.62 12.96 8.34
C ASN A 287 18.41 11.43 8.29
N SER A 288 17.33 10.93 7.67
CA SER A 288 17.08 9.49 7.55
C SER A 288 16.17 9.20 6.35
N ASP A 289 16.45 8.10 5.64
CA ASP A 289 15.61 7.52 4.61
C ASP A 289 15.07 6.12 5.00
N ASP A 290 15.26 5.70 6.25
CA ASP A 290 14.85 4.38 6.72
C ASP A 290 13.33 4.15 6.64
N GLY A 291 12.53 5.21 6.72
CA GLY A 291 11.07 5.16 6.61
C GLY A 291 10.59 4.82 5.20
N LEU A 292 11.39 5.08 4.15
CA LEU A 292 11.01 4.79 2.76
C LEU A 292 10.81 3.29 2.53
N LYS A 293 11.62 2.43 3.16
CA LYS A 293 11.55 0.97 3.08
C LYS A 293 10.17 0.42 3.50
N LEU A 294 9.47 1.10 4.41
CA LEU A 294 8.10 0.73 4.84
C LEU A 294 7.10 0.91 3.70
N PHE A 295 7.14 2.06 3.03
CA PHE A 295 6.28 2.36 1.88
C PHE A 295 6.59 1.44 0.69
N GLN A 296 7.87 1.15 0.44
CA GLN A 296 8.30 0.19 -0.58
C GLN A 296 7.79 -1.22 -0.29
N SER A 297 7.89 -1.68 0.96
CA SER A 297 7.36 -2.99 1.39
C SER A 297 5.85 -3.07 1.13
N MET A 298 5.10 -2.03 1.52
CA MET A 298 3.66 -1.98 1.31
C MET A 298 3.28 -2.05 -0.17
N LEU A 299 3.99 -1.32 -1.03
CA LEU A 299 3.76 -1.32 -2.48
C LEU A 299 4.06 -2.66 -3.14
N GLU A 300 5.24 -3.23 -2.87
CA GLU A 300 5.66 -4.50 -3.48
C GLU A 300 4.74 -5.64 -3.06
N ASN A 301 4.48 -5.77 -1.76
CA ASN A 301 3.63 -6.85 -1.26
C ASN A 301 2.17 -6.71 -1.73
N TRP A 302 1.67 -5.48 -1.89
CA TRP A 302 0.35 -5.26 -2.48
C TRP A 302 0.30 -5.73 -3.94
N ARG A 303 1.30 -5.37 -4.74
CA ARG A 303 1.41 -5.79 -6.14
C ARG A 303 1.50 -7.30 -6.27
N GLU A 304 2.32 -7.96 -5.44
CA GLU A 304 2.45 -9.42 -5.47
C GLU A 304 1.12 -10.13 -5.17
N ARG A 305 0.41 -9.72 -4.12
CA ARG A 305 -0.84 -10.38 -3.70
C ARG A 305 -2.01 -10.13 -4.65
N TYR A 306 -2.11 -8.93 -5.24
CA TYR A 306 -3.34 -8.50 -5.91
C TYR A 306 -3.19 -8.28 -7.41
N VAL A 307 -1.98 -8.04 -7.91
CA VAL A 307 -1.72 -7.88 -9.35
C VAL A 307 -1.15 -9.16 -9.97
N ALA A 308 -0.26 -9.87 -9.25
CA ALA A 308 0.35 -11.11 -9.76
C ALA A 308 -0.49 -12.38 -9.49
N GLY A 309 -1.54 -12.30 -8.68
CA GLY A 309 -2.49 -13.41 -8.45
C GLY A 309 -1.87 -14.64 -7.77
N VAL A 310 -0.87 -14.43 -6.91
CA VAL A 310 -0.25 -15.48 -6.08
C VAL A 310 -0.77 -15.39 -4.65
#